data_AF-A0A7K2YCF0-F1
#
_entry.id   AF-A0A7K2YCF0-F1
#
_cell.length_a   1.000
_cell.length_b   1.000
_cell.length_c   1.000
_cell.angle_alpha   90.00
_cell.angle_beta   90.00
_cell.angle_gamma   90.00
#
_symmetry.space_group_name_H-M   'P 1'
#
loop_
_entity.id
_entity.type
_entity.pdbx_description
1 polymer ?
#
loop_
_entity_poly.entity_id
_entity_poly.type
_entity_poly.pdbx_seq_one_letter_code
_entity_poly.pdbx_strand_id
1 'polypeptide(L)'
;MLTEAGRFLRRIVLPLAILTFVMVGVGLLITKSLDGIWPFTVEDGLDRTFAAHRGDGWNGVTHLFSTLADTRVIIATTLLAAVVARIVGHSWRGPLFLAGAVTGQALVFWLVQLFVARDRPDVPRLDPAAATSSFPSGHTGAAFALYGGLAVLLASRLRERWAVILVWVVLAAVPLGVALSRIYRGMHHPSDVLTSLLYAAVVLVVMNRALLSPKSIWGHPSRGNRRGADGGLPRAALVVNPIKLDVPDSRARIDRIMQEAGWAEPLWLETTVADPGAGVTAKALAEGVDLVIVAGGDGTVRECAGALAGTAIPLAVIPAGTGNLLARNLGLPIDLADAVQVALNGRDWRIDLGTVDPDDDSSEALPNALSDALSVPSPIPSSVSSSVSSSVSSDGSSDKSDDGSEGPVGVEHRCFTAMAGIGLDAAMVADAPDALKKKVGWPAYVVSGARHVRDRRMRVTLTVDDGEPIKRRARMVLVGNVGALQGGMQLLPGATPDDGLLDVVVFAPYGMTGWAHATVRVIGRRRDHATAVPPAKQQRLRPIEHFTGRHIVIETDRPEPRELDGDPIGPGTRLAVRVRPGALTVRVP
;
A
#
# COMPACT_ATOMS: atom_id res chain seq x y z
N MET A 1 10.74 3.23 -23.83
CA MET A 1 11.95 2.43 -24.13
C MET A 1 13.26 3.16 -23.80
N LEU A 2 13.60 4.30 -24.41
CA LEU A 2 14.86 5.03 -24.11
C LEU A 2 15.01 5.45 -22.62
N THR A 3 13.92 5.85 -21.97
CA THR A 3 13.88 6.24 -20.55
C THR A 3 13.91 5.06 -19.56
N GLU A 4 13.50 3.87 -19.97
CA GLU A 4 13.58 2.64 -19.16
C GLU A 4 14.98 2.03 -19.26
N ALA A 5 15.54 2.00 -20.47
CA ALA A 5 16.93 1.59 -20.70
C ALA A 5 17.90 2.48 -19.90
N GLY A 6 17.71 3.81 -19.92
CA GLY A 6 18.53 4.73 -19.13
C GLY A 6 18.42 4.52 -17.61
N ARG A 7 17.22 4.18 -17.09
CA ARG A 7 17.03 3.87 -15.66
C ARG A 7 17.62 2.52 -15.28
N PHE A 8 17.48 1.50 -16.12
CA PHE A 8 18.12 0.20 -15.93
C PHE A 8 19.64 0.34 -15.92
N LEU A 9 20.20 1.07 -16.89
CA LEU A 9 21.62 1.37 -16.98
C LEU A 9 22.12 2.08 -15.71
N ARG A 10 21.44 3.16 -15.27
CA ARG A 10 21.87 3.96 -14.10
C ARG A 10 21.71 3.24 -12.76
N ARG A 11 20.69 2.38 -12.61
CA ARG A 11 20.32 1.79 -11.31
C ARG A 11 20.86 0.40 -11.08
N ILE A 12 21.17 -0.35 -12.13
CA ILE A 12 21.70 -1.71 -12.04
C ILE A 12 23.08 -1.78 -12.68
N VAL A 13 23.18 -1.50 -13.98
CA VAL A 13 24.41 -1.78 -14.73
C VAL A 13 25.59 -0.94 -14.23
N LEU A 14 25.41 0.38 -14.07
CA LEU A 14 26.48 1.28 -13.63
C LEU A 14 26.96 0.97 -12.20
N PRO A 15 26.09 0.80 -11.18
CA PRO A 15 26.52 0.37 -9.85
C PRO A 15 27.24 -0.97 -9.84
N LEU A 16 26.77 -1.96 -10.61
CA LEU A 16 27.43 -3.27 -10.70
C LEU A 16 28.79 -3.17 -11.41
N ALA A 17 28.92 -2.33 -12.43
CA ALA A 17 30.19 -2.08 -13.12
C ALA A 17 31.21 -1.41 -12.19
N ILE A 18 30.78 -0.38 -11.45
CA ILE A 18 31.62 0.29 -10.43
C ILE A 18 32.05 -0.74 -9.37
N LEU A 19 31.11 -1.54 -8.86
CA LEU A 19 31.40 -2.57 -7.87
C LEU A 19 32.40 -3.60 -8.40
N THR A 20 32.25 -4.03 -9.66
CA THR A 20 33.18 -4.96 -10.31
C THR A 20 34.57 -4.34 -10.39
N PHE A 21 34.69 -3.08 -10.80
CA PHE A 21 35.98 -2.38 -10.85
C PHE A 21 36.64 -2.28 -9.48
N VAL A 22 35.87 -1.91 -8.44
CA VAL A 22 36.35 -1.88 -7.05
C VAL A 22 36.82 -3.26 -6.61
N MET A 23 36.05 -4.31 -6.91
CA MET A 23 36.39 -5.69 -6.57
C MET A 23 37.66 -6.18 -7.25
N VAL A 24 37.86 -5.85 -8.54
CA VAL A 24 39.11 -6.14 -9.26
C VAL A 24 40.27 -5.38 -8.60
N GLY A 25 40.09 -4.09 -8.29
CA GLY A 25 41.10 -3.28 -7.61
C GLY A 25 41.51 -3.86 -6.25
N VAL A 26 40.53 -4.26 -5.43
CA VAL A 26 40.78 -4.94 -4.14
C VAL A 26 41.50 -6.27 -4.35
N GLY A 27 41.06 -7.09 -5.30
CA GLY A 27 41.70 -8.38 -5.58
C GLY A 27 43.15 -8.23 -6.07
N LEU A 28 43.44 -7.27 -6.94
CA LEU A 28 44.79 -6.96 -7.39
C LEU A 28 45.65 -6.40 -6.25
N LEU A 29 45.08 -5.55 -5.39
CA LEU A 29 45.78 -5.02 -4.22
C LEU A 29 46.21 -6.16 -3.28
N ILE A 30 45.30 -7.10 -3.01
CA ILE A 30 45.57 -8.29 -2.19
C ILE A 30 46.65 -9.17 -2.84
N THR A 31 46.50 -9.49 -4.12
CA THR A 31 47.34 -10.49 -4.80
C THR A 31 48.68 -9.99 -5.32
N LYS A 32 48.86 -8.67 -5.50
CA LYS A 32 50.09 -8.10 -6.09
C LYS A 32 50.82 -7.13 -5.18
N SER A 33 50.10 -6.34 -4.39
CA SER A 33 50.70 -5.24 -3.62
C SER A 33 50.87 -5.55 -2.14
N LEU A 34 50.00 -6.39 -1.57
CA LEU A 34 49.94 -6.65 -0.12
C LEU A 34 50.29 -8.09 0.28
N ASP A 35 50.76 -8.91 -0.65
CA ASP A 35 51.01 -10.36 -0.48
C ASP A 35 51.91 -10.73 0.74
N GLY A 36 52.70 -9.77 1.25
CA GLY A 36 53.57 -9.97 2.43
C GLY A 36 53.26 -9.10 3.66
N ILE A 37 52.14 -8.37 3.70
CA ILE A 37 51.84 -7.38 4.76
C ILE A 37 50.61 -7.82 5.58
N TRP A 38 50.56 -7.46 6.86
CA TRP A 38 49.36 -7.62 7.68
C TRP A 38 48.13 -6.95 7.01
N PRO A 39 46.96 -7.60 6.91
CA PRO A 39 46.51 -8.78 7.65
C PRO A 39 46.71 -10.14 6.94
N PHE A 40 47.47 -10.24 5.85
CA PHE A 40 47.51 -11.47 5.03
C PHE A 40 48.36 -12.59 5.63
N THR A 41 49.42 -12.28 6.38
CA THR A 41 50.12 -13.27 7.23
C THR A 41 49.25 -13.82 8.37
N VAL A 42 48.21 -13.04 8.75
CA VAL A 42 46.99 -13.40 9.49
C VAL A 42 46.38 -14.74 9.10
N GLU A 43 46.04 -14.72 7.82
CA GLU A 43 45.11 -15.63 7.16
C GLU A 43 45.70 -17.04 7.11
N ASP A 44 46.97 -17.14 6.71
CA ASP A 44 47.70 -18.40 6.68
C ASP A 44 47.75 -19.07 8.06
N GLY A 45 47.91 -18.28 9.13
CA GLY A 45 47.89 -18.77 10.51
C GLY A 45 46.52 -19.33 10.91
N LEU A 46 45.45 -18.63 10.54
CA LEU A 46 44.07 -19.08 10.78
C LEU A 46 43.75 -20.36 10.00
N ASP A 47 44.14 -20.42 8.72
CA ASP A 47 43.87 -21.57 7.86
C ASP A 47 44.59 -22.82 8.36
N ARG A 48 45.86 -22.70 8.77
CA ARG A 48 46.60 -23.80 9.41
C ARG A 48 45.98 -24.21 10.74
N THR A 49 45.52 -23.25 11.54
CA THR A 49 44.85 -23.53 12.83
C THR A 49 43.56 -24.31 12.62
N PHE A 50 42.72 -23.89 11.68
CA PHE A 50 41.51 -24.64 11.33
C PHE A 50 41.81 -26.02 10.78
N ALA A 51 42.82 -26.16 9.91
CA ALA A 51 43.24 -27.44 9.38
C ALA A 51 43.74 -28.41 10.47
N ALA A 52 44.45 -27.89 11.48
CA ALA A 52 44.96 -28.68 12.60
C ALA A 52 43.85 -29.14 13.57
N HIS A 53 42.75 -28.39 13.70
CA HIS A 53 41.65 -28.68 14.64
C HIS A 53 40.44 -29.33 13.95
N ARG A 54 40.66 -30.08 12.86
CA ARG A 54 39.56 -30.77 12.17
C ARG A 54 39.06 -31.98 12.95
N GLY A 55 37.76 -32.25 12.87
CA GLY A 55 37.15 -33.39 13.55
C GLY A 55 35.77 -33.73 12.98
N ASP A 56 35.33 -34.98 13.15
CA ASP A 56 34.17 -35.54 12.45
C ASP A 56 32.86 -34.75 12.66
N GLY A 57 32.66 -34.20 13.86
CA GLY A 57 31.49 -33.36 14.16
C GLY A 57 31.47 -32.06 13.33
N TRP A 58 32.57 -31.31 13.35
CA TRP A 58 32.70 -30.07 12.58
C TRP A 58 32.79 -30.31 11.07
N ASN A 59 33.35 -31.43 10.64
CA ASN A 59 33.32 -31.87 9.24
C ASN A 59 31.87 -32.02 8.74
N GLY A 60 30.99 -32.64 9.53
CA GLY A 60 29.56 -32.78 9.19
C GLY A 60 28.83 -31.44 9.11
N VAL A 61 29.03 -30.55 10.11
CA VAL A 61 28.40 -29.22 10.14
C VAL A 61 28.86 -28.38 8.95
N THR A 62 30.16 -28.35 8.66
CA THR A 62 30.71 -27.56 7.55
C THR A 62 30.33 -28.16 6.19
N HIS A 63 30.14 -29.48 6.10
CA HIS A 63 29.58 -30.12 4.91
C HIS A 63 28.12 -29.72 4.64
N LEU A 64 27.28 -29.64 5.68
CA LEU A 64 25.90 -29.16 5.55
C LEU A 64 25.86 -27.74 4.95
N PHE A 65 26.60 -26.80 5.54
CA PHE A 65 26.65 -25.42 5.01
C PHE A 65 27.26 -25.36 3.61
N SER A 66 28.29 -26.16 3.32
CA SER A 66 28.84 -26.25 1.97
C SER A 66 27.80 -26.74 0.95
N THR A 67 26.92 -27.68 1.35
CA THR A 67 25.81 -28.20 0.52
C THR A 67 24.74 -27.13 0.29
N LEU A 68 24.39 -26.35 1.32
CA LEU A 68 23.42 -25.25 1.18
C LEU A 68 23.89 -24.16 0.21
N ALA A 69 25.20 -24.00 0.07
CA ALA A 69 25.79 -23.07 -0.89
C ALA A 69 26.04 -23.67 -2.27
N ASP A 70 25.81 -24.97 -2.48
CA ASP A 70 26.04 -25.61 -3.77
C ASP A 70 25.26 -24.90 -4.89
N THR A 71 25.88 -24.74 -6.05
CA THR A 71 25.28 -23.98 -7.16
C THR A 71 23.92 -24.53 -7.59
N ARG A 72 23.74 -25.87 -7.60
CA ARG A 72 22.45 -26.49 -7.96
C ARG A 72 21.40 -26.20 -6.90
N VAL A 73 21.79 -26.25 -5.63
CA VAL A 73 20.90 -25.94 -4.50
C VAL A 73 20.49 -24.47 -4.53
N ILE A 74 21.43 -23.54 -4.78
CA ILE A 74 21.13 -22.11 -4.90
C ILE A 74 20.16 -21.84 -6.05
N ILE A 75 20.41 -22.41 -7.24
CA ILE A 75 19.52 -22.23 -8.40
C ILE A 75 18.12 -22.78 -8.09
N ALA A 76 18.02 -24.02 -7.61
CA ALA A 76 16.75 -24.66 -7.30
C ALA A 76 15.96 -23.89 -6.23
N THR A 77 16.63 -23.47 -5.16
CA THR A 77 16.01 -22.71 -4.06
C THR A 77 15.58 -21.32 -4.52
N THR A 78 16.38 -20.66 -5.36
CA THR A 78 16.04 -19.35 -5.94
C THR A 78 14.78 -19.45 -6.81
N LEU A 79 14.70 -20.45 -7.68
CA LEU A 79 13.54 -20.68 -8.54
C LEU A 79 12.29 -21.00 -7.72
N LEU A 80 12.40 -21.91 -6.75
CA LEU A 80 11.29 -22.25 -5.87
C LEU A 80 10.80 -21.03 -5.08
N ALA A 81 11.72 -20.28 -4.48
CA ALA A 81 11.41 -19.07 -3.74
C ALA A 81 10.79 -17.98 -4.62
N ALA A 82 11.25 -17.82 -5.86
CA ALA A 82 10.67 -16.90 -6.83
C ALA A 82 9.23 -17.30 -7.19
N VAL A 83 8.96 -18.59 -7.41
CA VAL A 83 7.59 -19.10 -7.65
C VAL A 83 6.70 -18.84 -6.43
N VAL A 84 7.16 -19.18 -5.22
CA VAL A 84 6.40 -18.92 -3.99
C VAL A 84 6.16 -17.43 -3.79
N ALA A 85 7.16 -16.58 -4.02
CA ALA A 85 7.02 -15.13 -3.92
C ALA A 85 5.98 -14.59 -4.92
N ARG A 86 5.93 -15.15 -6.14
CA ARG A 86 4.95 -14.80 -7.18
C ARG A 86 3.53 -15.21 -6.80
N ILE A 87 3.36 -16.39 -6.22
CA ILE A 87 2.05 -16.91 -5.79
C ILE A 87 1.53 -16.11 -4.60
N VAL A 88 2.36 -15.91 -3.57
CA VAL A 88 1.94 -15.22 -2.33
C VAL A 88 1.78 -13.72 -2.53
N GLY A 89 2.67 -13.08 -3.30
CA GLY A 89 2.70 -11.63 -3.44
C GLY A 89 1.93 -11.08 -4.64
N HIS A 90 1.35 -11.94 -5.49
CA HIS A 90 0.66 -11.60 -6.74
C HIS A 90 1.40 -10.61 -7.67
N SER A 91 2.69 -10.39 -7.48
CA SER A 91 3.51 -9.42 -8.20
C SER A 91 4.85 -10.02 -8.62
N TRP A 92 5.41 -9.51 -9.73
CA TRP A 92 6.70 -9.96 -10.26
C TRP A 92 7.90 -9.29 -9.58
N ARG A 93 7.68 -8.26 -8.76
CA ARG A 93 8.74 -7.50 -8.08
C ARG A 93 9.62 -8.36 -7.17
N GLY A 94 9.00 -9.16 -6.29
CA GLY A 94 9.72 -10.07 -5.40
C GLY A 94 10.54 -11.14 -6.14
N PRO A 95 9.94 -11.90 -7.07
CA PRO A 95 10.65 -12.86 -7.91
C PRO A 95 11.84 -12.25 -8.68
N LEU A 96 11.64 -11.10 -9.33
CA LEU A 96 12.68 -10.43 -10.10
C LEU A 96 13.80 -9.88 -9.21
N PHE A 97 13.46 -9.39 -8.02
CA PHE A 97 14.45 -8.97 -7.04
C PHE A 97 15.36 -10.12 -6.62
N LEU A 98 14.77 -11.26 -6.26
CA LEU A 98 15.55 -12.41 -5.79
C LEU A 98 16.43 -12.99 -6.92
N ALA A 99 15.85 -13.19 -8.11
CA ALA A 99 16.60 -13.64 -9.28
C ALA A 99 17.69 -12.64 -9.68
N GLY A 100 17.39 -11.34 -9.63
CA GLY A 100 18.33 -10.26 -9.92
C GLY A 100 19.48 -10.17 -8.91
N ALA A 101 19.23 -10.40 -7.62
CA ALA A 101 20.26 -10.43 -6.58
C ALA A 101 21.27 -11.57 -6.80
N VAL A 102 20.77 -12.79 -7.03
CA VAL A 102 21.62 -13.97 -7.29
C VAL A 102 22.38 -13.81 -8.61
N THR A 103 21.69 -13.38 -9.68
CA THR A 103 22.32 -13.18 -11.00
C THR A 103 23.34 -12.05 -10.98
N GLY A 104 23.02 -10.92 -10.35
CA GLY A 104 23.93 -9.78 -10.22
C GLY A 104 25.19 -10.13 -9.43
N GLN A 105 25.05 -10.91 -8.36
CA GLN A 105 26.18 -11.42 -7.60
C GLN A 105 27.05 -12.35 -8.44
N ALA A 106 26.43 -13.33 -9.13
CA ALA A 106 27.14 -14.28 -9.98
C ALA A 106 27.88 -13.57 -11.13
N LEU A 107 27.28 -12.53 -11.72
CA LEU A 107 27.89 -11.74 -12.78
C LEU A 107 29.14 -11.00 -12.28
N VAL A 108 29.04 -10.28 -11.15
CA VAL A 108 30.19 -9.58 -10.56
C VAL A 108 31.30 -10.57 -10.22
N PHE A 109 30.96 -11.73 -9.63
CA PHE A 109 31.91 -12.81 -9.37
C PHE A 109 32.63 -13.23 -10.67
N TRP A 110 31.89 -13.63 -11.70
CA TRP A 110 32.49 -14.10 -12.96
C TRP A 110 33.37 -13.05 -13.64
N LEU A 111 32.99 -11.78 -13.62
CA LEU A 111 33.80 -10.70 -14.18
C LEU A 111 35.11 -10.49 -13.41
N VAL A 112 35.08 -10.54 -12.08
CA VAL A 112 36.30 -10.40 -11.25
C VAL A 112 37.27 -11.56 -11.51
N GLN A 113 36.76 -12.77 -11.70
CA GLN A 113 37.56 -13.98 -12.00
C GLN A 113 38.39 -13.86 -13.28
N LEU A 114 37.99 -13.00 -14.23
CA LEU A 114 38.75 -12.76 -15.47
C LEU A 114 40.05 -11.99 -15.23
N PHE A 115 40.15 -11.25 -14.12
CA PHE A 115 41.26 -10.34 -13.85
C PHE A 115 42.07 -10.71 -12.61
N VAL A 116 41.46 -11.43 -11.66
CA VAL A 116 42.10 -11.75 -10.36
C VAL A 116 42.31 -13.25 -10.22
N ALA A 117 43.57 -13.66 -10.29
CA ALA A 117 44.01 -15.01 -9.94
C ALA A 117 44.65 -14.97 -8.54
N ARG A 118 44.03 -15.67 -7.58
CA ARG A 118 44.54 -15.87 -6.24
C ARG A 118 44.59 -17.36 -5.94
N ASP A 119 45.74 -17.81 -5.45
CA ASP A 119 45.92 -19.18 -5.00
C ASP A 119 45.12 -19.47 -3.73
N ARG A 120 44.68 -20.72 -3.61
CA ARG A 120 43.96 -21.18 -2.42
C ARG A 120 44.92 -21.34 -1.23
N PRO A 121 44.40 -21.37 0.01
CA PRO A 121 45.22 -21.63 1.18
C PRO A 121 46.07 -22.91 1.05
N ASP A 122 47.34 -22.85 1.48
CA ASP A 122 48.27 -23.98 1.46
C ASP A 122 48.04 -24.91 2.66
N VAL A 123 46.86 -25.55 2.68
CA VAL A 123 46.47 -26.55 3.66
C VAL A 123 45.75 -27.72 2.97
N PRO A 124 45.79 -28.94 3.54
CA PRO A 124 45.00 -30.06 3.02
C PRO A 124 43.52 -29.67 2.88
N ARG A 125 42.89 -30.01 1.77
CA ARG A 125 41.48 -29.69 1.49
C ARG A 125 40.59 -30.88 1.79
N LEU A 126 39.37 -30.61 2.26
CA LEU A 126 38.36 -31.66 2.47
C LEU A 126 37.49 -31.92 1.25
N ASP A 127 37.50 -31.01 0.27
CA ASP A 127 36.74 -31.11 -0.97
C ASP A 127 37.66 -30.91 -2.19
N PRO A 128 37.28 -31.41 -3.38
CA PRO A 128 38.00 -31.11 -4.62
C PRO A 128 38.05 -29.61 -4.90
N ALA A 129 39.19 -29.13 -5.41
CA ALA A 129 39.34 -27.74 -5.80
C ALA A 129 38.39 -27.39 -6.95
N ALA A 130 37.64 -26.30 -6.81
CA ALA A 130 36.84 -25.77 -7.91
C ALA A 130 37.76 -25.19 -9.00
N ALA A 131 37.30 -25.23 -10.26
CA ALA A 131 38.02 -24.71 -11.43
C ALA A 131 38.26 -23.19 -11.43
N THR A 132 37.78 -22.48 -10.40
CA THR A 132 37.87 -21.03 -10.25
C THR A 132 38.98 -20.64 -9.26
N SER A 133 39.52 -19.43 -9.42
CA SER A 133 40.38 -18.74 -8.44
C SER A 133 39.78 -18.70 -7.03
N SER A 134 40.62 -18.50 -6.01
CA SER A 134 40.20 -18.35 -4.61
C SER A 134 39.43 -17.04 -4.36
N PHE A 135 39.83 -15.94 -5.02
CA PHE A 135 39.21 -14.64 -4.77
C PHE A 135 38.25 -14.20 -5.90
N PRO A 136 37.02 -13.76 -5.57
CA PRO A 136 36.33 -13.88 -4.28
C PRO A 136 35.60 -15.23 -4.15
N SER A 137 35.12 -15.58 -2.95
CA SER A 137 34.31 -16.79 -2.74
C SER A 137 32.90 -16.69 -3.37
N GLY A 138 32.74 -17.33 -4.54
CA GLY A 138 31.46 -17.38 -5.25
C GLY A 138 30.33 -18.03 -4.44
N HIS A 139 30.60 -19.12 -3.72
CA HIS A 139 29.62 -19.82 -2.89
C HIS A 139 29.12 -18.96 -1.72
N THR A 140 30.04 -18.25 -1.04
CA THR A 140 29.68 -17.34 0.06
C THR A 140 28.84 -16.18 -0.46
N GLY A 141 29.23 -15.57 -1.57
CA GLY A 141 28.49 -14.47 -2.19
C GLY A 141 27.08 -14.90 -2.63
N ALA A 142 26.97 -16.04 -3.31
CA ALA A 142 25.70 -16.56 -3.82
C ALA A 142 24.74 -16.94 -2.68
N ALA A 143 25.25 -17.57 -1.62
CA ALA A 143 24.46 -17.84 -0.42
C ALA A 143 23.96 -16.54 0.22
N PHE A 144 24.81 -15.51 0.34
CA PHE A 144 24.38 -14.22 0.88
C PHE A 144 23.29 -13.56 0.02
N ALA A 145 23.45 -13.57 -1.30
CA ALA A 145 22.46 -12.99 -2.21
C ALA A 145 21.10 -13.70 -2.11
N LEU A 146 21.09 -15.04 -2.02
CA LEU A 146 19.86 -15.82 -1.88
C LEU A 146 19.22 -15.65 -0.51
N TYR A 147 19.93 -16.00 0.57
CA TYR A 147 19.35 -16.04 1.91
C TYR A 147 19.11 -14.63 2.48
N GLY A 148 19.98 -13.66 2.15
CA GLY A 148 19.74 -12.25 2.42
C GLY A 148 18.56 -11.69 1.63
N GLY A 149 18.41 -12.07 0.35
CA GLY A 149 17.23 -11.72 -0.44
C GLY A 149 15.93 -12.29 0.10
N LEU A 150 15.95 -13.55 0.53
CA LEU A 150 14.82 -14.18 1.24
C LEU A 150 14.47 -13.43 2.53
N ALA A 151 15.48 -13.01 3.31
CA ALA A 151 15.27 -12.26 4.54
C ALA A 151 14.55 -10.93 4.27
N VAL A 152 14.97 -10.18 3.24
CA VAL A 152 14.29 -8.94 2.81
C VAL A 152 12.83 -9.20 2.43
N LEU A 153 12.58 -10.24 1.61
CA LEU A 153 11.21 -10.56 1.16
C LEU A 153 10.29 -11.05 2.27
N LEU A 154 10.81 -11.80 3.24
CA LEU A 154 10.01 -12.30 4.37
C LEU A 154 9.81 -11.20 5.42
N ALA A 155 10.85 -10.44 5.76
CA ALA A 155 10.77 -9.35 6.72
C ALA A 155 9.76 -8.27 6.30
N SER A 156 9.71 -7.94 5.00
CA SER A 156 8.73 -6.97 4.46
C SER A 156 7.27 -7.40 4.59
N ARG A 157 6.99 -8.66 4.91
CA ARG A 157 5.62 -9.19 5.12
C ARG A 157 5.24 -9.36 6.59
N LEU A 158 6.18 -9.23 7.52
CA LEU A 158 5.94 -9.40 8.93
C LEU A 158 5.67 -8.05 9.60
N ARG A 159 4.68 -8.03 10.52
CA ARG A 159 4.33 -6.83 11.28
C ARG A 159 5.02 -6.78 12.64
N GLU A 160 5.30 -7.94 13.21
CA GLU A 160 5.89 -8.09 14.54
C GLU A 160 7.41 -7.95 14.51
N ARG A 161 7.95 -7.02 15.31
CA ARG A 161 9.40 -6.73 15.34
C ARG A 161 10.25 -7.94 15.72
N TRP A 162 9.80 -8.74 16.68
CA TRP A 162 10.54 -9.95 17.11
C TRP A 162 10.59 -10.99 15.98
N ALA A 163 9.52 -11.13 15.20
CA ALA A 163 9.47 -12.07 14.09
C ALA A 163 10.38 -11.62 12.94
N VAL A 164 10.43 -10.32 12.67
CA VAL A 164 11.39 -9.72 11.73
C VAL A 164 12.84 -10.02 12.17
N ILE A 165 13.17 -9.78 13.44
CA ILE A 165 14.50 -10.08 13.99
C ILE A 165 14.81 -11.57 13.84
N LEU A 166 13.88 -12.46 14.19
CA LEU A 166 14.07 -13.90 14.07
C LEU A 166 14.37 -14.33 12.63
N VAL A 167 13.63 -13.82 11.64
CA VAL A 167 13.88 -14.10 10.22
C VAL A 167 15.28 -13.68 9.80
N TRP A 168 15.71 -12.48 10.18
CA TRP A 168 17.05 -12.00 9.88
C TRP A 168 18.13 -12.86 10.54
N VAL A 169 17.97 -13.20 11.82
CA VAL A 169 18.94 -14.05 12.55
C VAL A 169 19.07 -15.42 11.89
N VAL A 170 17.95 -16.09 11.61
CA VAL A 170 17.95 -17.43 11.02
C VAL A 170 18.56 -17.43 9.62
N LEU A 171 18.19 -16.46 8.78
CA LEU A 171 18.66 -16.43 7.40
C LEU A 171 20.07 -15.86 7.24
N ALA A 172 20.52 -14.98 8.13
CA ALA A 172 21.91 -14.51 8.17
C ALA A 172 22.88 -15.58 8.69
N ALA A 173 22.42 -16.51 9.52
CA ALA A 173 23.24 -17.63 10.00
C ALA A 173 23.75 -18.52 8.85
N VAL A 174 22.98 -18.67 7.76
CA VAL A 174 23.35 -19.50 6.62
C VAL A 174 24.60 -18.99 5.88
N PRO A 175 24.64 -17.76 5.32
CA PRO A 175 25.84 -17.27 4.63
C PRO A 175 27.06 -17.12 5.55
N LEU A 176 26.86 -16.87 6.85
CA LEU A 176 27.94 -16.87 7.84
C LEU A 176 28.50 -18.28 8.07
N GLY A 177 27.62 -19.28 8.21
CA GLY A 177 28.01 -20.69 8.29
C GLY A 177 28.71 -21.16 7.01
N VAL A 178 28.26 -20.70 5.84
CA VAL A 178 28.93 -20.94 4.56
C VAL A 178 30.32 -20.32 4.56
N ALA A 179 30.47 -19.05 4.93
CA ALA A 179 31.77 -18.39 5.01
C ALA A 179 32.75 -19.16 5.90
N LEU A 180 32.32 -19.53 7.11
CA LEU A 180 33.11 -20.34 8.04
C LEU A 180 33.47 -21.70 7.43
N SER A 181 32.53 -22.38 6.78
CA SER A 181 32.78 -23.66 6.13
C SER A 181 33.85 -23.56 5.03
N ARG A 182 33.92 -22.44 4.29
CA ARG A 182 34.90 -22.26 3.22
C ARG A 182 36.32 -22.09 3.75
N ILE A 183 36.48 -21.39 4.87
CA ILE A 183 37.76 -21.28 5.59
C ILE A 183 38.15 -22.64 6.19
N TYR A 184 37.26 -23.24 6.99
CA TYR A 184 37.51 -24.49 7.71
C TYR A 184 37.95 -25.64 6.80
N ARG A 185 37.30 -25.77 5.64
CA ARG A 185 37.56 -26.84 4.66
C ARG A 185 38.77 -26.55 3.76
N GLY A 186 39.47 -25.43 3.97
CA GLY A 186 40.69 -25.03 3.25
C GLY A 186 40.43 -24.53 1.83
N MET A 187 39.22 -24.02 1.56
CA MET A 187 38.82 -23.65 0.21
C MET A 187 39.17 -22.20 -0.12
N HIS A 188 39.10 -21.30 0.86
CA HIS A 188 39.22 -19.86 0.66
C HIS A 188 39.86 -19.20 1.88
N HIS A 189 40.61 -18.12 1.64
CA HIS A 189 41.17 -17.28 2.70
C HIS A 189 40.05 -16.47 3.40
N PRO A 190 40.24 -16.04 4.67
CA PRO A 190 39.29 -15.17 5.37
C PRO A 190 38.88 -13.91 4.61
N SER A 191 39.82 -13.23 3.94
CA SER A 191 39.52 -12.06 3.10
C SER A 191 38.66 -12.41 1.89
N ASP A 192 38.84 -13.58 1.25
CA ASP A 192 38.02 -14.00 0.12
C ASP A 192 36.54 -14.06 0.50
N VAL A 193 36.24 -14.62 1.69
CA VAL A 193 34.86 -14.76 2.18
C VAL A 193 34.31 -13.45 2.73
N LEU A 194 35.13 -12.65 3.44
CA LEU A 194 34.71 -11.36 3.97
C LEU A 194 34.36 -10.40 2.85
N THR A 195 35.23 -10.27 1.84
CA THR A 195 34.94 -9.44 0.67
C THR A 195 33.70 -9.93 -0.05
N SER A 196 33.47 -11.25 -0.09
CA SER A 196 32.26 -11.84 -0.68
C SER A 196 30.97 -11.44 0.03
N LEU A 197 30.97 -11.44 1.36
CA LEU A 197 29.83 -10.98 2.15
C LEU A 197 29.56 -9.49 1.89
N LEU A 198 30.60 -8.67 1.86
CA LEU A 198 30.49 -7.23 1.66
C LEU A 198 29.95 -6.87 0.27
N TYR A 199 30.53 -7.40 -0.80
CA TYR A 199 30.05 -7.04 -2.15
C TYR A 199 28.67 -7.65 -2.43
N ALA A 200 28.37 -8.86 -1.92
CA ALA A 200 27.02 -9.43 -2.06
C ALA A 200 25.97 -8.59 -1.33
N ALA A 201 26.30 -7.99 -0.18
CA ALA A 201 25.44 -7.03 0.49
C ALA A 201 25.20 -5.78 -0.37
N VAL A 202 26.23 -5.25 -1.04
CA VAL A 202 26.08 -4.12 -1.98
C VAL A 202 25.17 -4.50 -3.14
N VAL A 203 25.38 -5.66 -3.77
CA VAL A 203 24.49 -6.17 -4.84
C VAL A 203 23.05 -6.25 -4.36
N LEU A 204 22.83 -6.78 -3.15
CA LEU A 204 21.50 -6.91 -2.58
C LEU A 204 20.84 -5.53 -2.37
N VAL A 205 21.58 -4.54 -1.88
CA VAL A 205 21.11 -3.16 -1.71
C VAL A 205 20.79 -2.52 -3.07
N VAL A 206 21.64 -2.71 -4.08
CA VAL A 206 21.41 -2.22 -5.45
C VAL A 206 20.11 -2.81 -6.02
N MET A 207 19.92 -4.12 -5.91
CA MET A 207 18.71 -4.80 -6.39
C MET A 207 17.46 -4.38 -5.62
N ASN A 208 17.56 -4.24 -4.30
CA ASN A 208 16.44 -3.79 -3.46
C ASN A 208 16.00 -2.39 -3.88
N ARG A 209 16.94 -1.46 -4.06
CA ARG A 209 16.66 -0.10 -4.53
C ARG A 209 16.13 -0.08 -5.96
N ALA A 210 16.64 -0.93 -6.84
CA ALA A 210 16.23 -0.95 -8.24
C ALA A 210 14.84 -1.58 -8.46
N LEU A 211 14.46 -2.60 -7.67
CA LEU A 211 13.31 -3.47 -7.98
C LEU A 211 12.20 -3.44 -6.93
N LEU A 212 12.52 -3.22 -5.64
CA LEU A 212 11.54 -3.21 -4.56
C LEU A 212 11.20 -1.81 -4.03
N SER A 213 12.06 -0.81 -4.23
CA SER A 213 11.79 0.55 -3.74
C SER A 213 10.64 1.24 -4.50
N PRO A 214 9.93 2.20 -3.88
CA PRO A 214 8.90 3.01 -4.55
C PRO A 214 9.40 3.70 -5.82
N LYS A 215 10.69 4.06 -5.84
CA LYS A 215 11.36 4.65 -7.00
C LYS A 215 11.79 3.61 -8.05
N SER A 216 11.42 2.31 -7.99
CA SER A 216 11.95 1.21 -8.83
C SER A 216 12.00 1.48 -10.35
N ILE A 217 12.71 0.64 -11.12
CA ILE A 217 12.78 0.72 -12.59
C ILE A 217 11.38 0.66 -13.23
N TRP A 218 10.44 0.01 -12.53
CA TRP A 218 9.04 -0.13 -12.92
C TRP A 218 8.15 0.96 -12.33
N GLY A 219 8.69 1.82 -11.47
CA GLY A 219 8.05 3.09 -11.12
C GLY A 219 7.84 3.84 -12.41
N HIS A 220 6.59 4.00 -12.82
CA HIS A 220 6.28 4.79 -14.00
C HIS A 220 6.91 6.17 -13.79
N PRO A 221 7.57 6.77 -14.80
CA PRO A 221 7.66 8.21 -14.80
C PRO A 221 6.21 8.67 -14.71
N SER A 222 5.85 9.31 -13.60
CA SER A 222 4.50 9.82 -13.37
C SER A 222 4.04 10.49 -14.65
N ARG A 223 3.10 9.85 -15.36
CA ARG A 223 2.34 10.55 -16.39
C ARG A 223 1.25 11.33 -15.65
N GLY A 224 1.71 12.34 -14.93
CA GLY A 224 0.97 13.48 -14.43
C GLY A 224 2.01 14.60 -14.43
N ASN A 225 1.92 15.63 -15.25
CA ASN A 225 0.76 16.50 -15.30
C ASN A 225 0.59 17.10 -16.71
N ARG A 226 -0.65 17.16 -17.20
CA ARG A 226 -1.01 18.06 -18.31
C ARG A 226 -1.09 19.48 -17.74
N ARG A 227 0.07 20.14 -17.67
CA ARG A 227 0.32 21.58 -17.91
C ARG A 227 1.74 21.90 -17.41
N GLY A 228 2.70 21.77 -18.31
CA GLY A 228 3.88 22.62 -18.34
C GLY A 228 3.76 23.59 -19.51
N ALA A 229 2.55 24.12 -19.77
CA ALA A 229 2.38 25.16 -20.78
C ALA A 229 2.95 26.51 -20.26
N ASP A 230 3.01 26.70 -18.93
CA ASP A 230 3.44 27.96 -18.30
C ASP A 230 4.69 27.84 -17.37
N GLY A 231 5.39 26.71 -17.38
CA GLY A 231 6.73 26.58 -16.74
C GLY A 231 6.82 26.62 -15.20
N GLY A 232 5.70 26.63 -14.46
CA GLY A 232 5.68 26.61 -12.99
C GLY A 232 5.86 25.22 -12.35
N LEU A 233 6.33 25.19 -11.09
CA LEU A 233 6.37 23.97 -10.27
C LEU A 233 4.93 23.57 -9.84
N PRO A 234 4.59 22.27 -9.79
CA PRO A 234 3.28 21.83 -9.34
C PRO A 234 3.05 22.17 -7.87
N ARG A 235 1.82 22.53 -7.51
CA ARG A 235 1.45 22.97 -6.14
C ARG A 235 0.41 22.01 -5.55
N ALA A 236 0.61 21.59 -4.31
CA ALA A 236 -0.38 20.81 -3.58
C ALA A 236 -1.04 21.66 -2.47
N ALA A 237 -2.27 21.31 -2.11
CA ALA A 237 -2.84 21.71 -0.83
C ALA A 237 -2.68 20.57 0.18
N LEU A 238 -2.31 20.91 1.41
CA LEU A 238 -2.30 20.00 2.54
C LEU A 238 -3.47 20.35 3.47
N VAL A 239 -4.52 19.53 3.43
CA VAL A 239 -5.71 19.67 4.30
C VAL A 239 -5.48 18.83 5.55
N VAL A 240 -5.40 19.48 6.70
CA VAL A 240 -4.92 18.85 7.94
C VAL A 240 -5.96 18.94 9.03
N ASN A 241 -6.23 17.81 9.69
CA ASN A 241 -6.93 17.80 10.96
C ASN A 241 -5.93 18.00 12.10
N PRO A 242 -5.87 19.18 12.74
CA PRO A 242 -4.84 19.51 13.73
C PRO A 242 -4.94 18.69 15.02
N ILE A 243 -6.09 18.03 15.27
CA ILE A 243 -6.27 17.13 16.42
C ILE A 243 -5.60 15.78 16.16
N LYS A 244 -5.45 15.38 14.89
CA LYS A 244 -4.95 14.05 14.49
C LYS A 244 -3.47 14.05 14.12
N LEU A 245 -2.89 15.21 13.85
CA LEU A 245 -1.50 15.36 13.42
C LEU A 245 -0.78 16.45 14.23
N ASP A 246 0.43 16.17 14.69
CA ASP A 246 1.32 17.18 15.26
C ASP A 246 1.84 18.10 14.14
N VAL A 247 1.13 19.22 13.93
CA VAL A 247 1.35 20.12 12.77
C VAL A 247 2.76 20.71 12.74
N PRO A 248 3.32 21.28 13.83
CA PRO A 248 4.67 21.85 13.80
C PRO A 248 5.76 20.89 13.33
N ASP A 249 5.84 19.68 13.90
CA ASP A 249 6.87 18.69 13.54
C ASP A 249 6.62 18.10 12.15
N SER A 250 5.35 17.77 11.85
CA SER A 250 4.98 17.18 10.57
C SER A 250 5.20 18.14 9.41
N ARG A 251 4.96 19.45 9.62
CA ARG A 251 5.13 20.47 8.58
C ARG A 251 6.54 20.55 8.06
N ALA A 252 7.52 20.73 8.95
CA ALA A 252 8.93 20.81 8.55
C ALA A 252 9.40 19.56 7.80
N ARG A 253 8.88 18.37 8.16
CA ARG A 253 9.21 17.11 7.50
C ARG A 253 8.53 16.98 6.12
N ILE A 254 7.26 17.34 6.00
CA ILE A 254 6.50 17.28 4.73
C ILE A 254 7.07 18.28 3.74
N ASP A 255 7.28 19.53 4.16
CA ASP A 255 7.77 20.61 3.29
C ASP A 255 9.14 20.24 2.70
N ARG A 256 10.04 19.67 3.52
CA ARG A 256 11.34 19.16 3.06
C ARG A 256 11.18 18.08 1.99
N ILE A 257 10.31 17.09 2.21
CA ILE A 257 10.08 16.00 1.26
C ILE A 257 9.50 16.53 -0.06
N MET A 258 8.57 17.48 0.00
CA MET A 258 7.95 18.09 -1.17
C MET A 258 8.94 18.92 -1.98
N GLN A 259 9.77 19.73 -1.29
CA GLN A 259 10.81 20.52 -1.93
C GLN A 259 11.85 19.64 -2.63
N GLU A 260 12.31 18.56 -1.98
CA GLU A 260 13.21 17.56 -2.58
C GLU A 260 12.59 16.85 -3.80
N ALA A 261 11.26 16.77 -3.86
CA ALA A 261 10.51 16.20 -4.97
C ALA A 261 10.20 17.22 -6.09
N GLY A 262 10.61 18.48 -5.95
CA GLY A 262 10.39 19.53 -6.95
C GLY A 262 8.96 20.09 -6.98
N TRP A 263 8.27 20.08 -5.85
CA TRP A 263 6.96 20.75 -5.70
C TRP A 263 7.13 22.17 -5.16
N ALA A 264 6.22 23.06 -5.51
CA ALA A 264 6.10 24.37 -4.89
C ALA A 264 5.72 24.25 -3.40
N GLU A 265 5.88 25.34 -2.65
CA GLU A 265 5.45 25.38 -1.25
C GLU A 265 3.95 25.02 -1.14
N PRO A 266 3.60 24.00 -0.34
CA PRO A 266 2.22 23.54 -0.25
C PRO A 266 1.32 24.58 0.43
N LEU A 267 0.08 24.67 -0.03
CA LEU A 267 -0.97 25.44 0.65
C LEU A 267 -1.46 24.65 1.86
N TRP A 268 -1.05 25.07 3.06
CA TRP A 268 -1.49 24.43 4.29
C TRP A 268 -2.84 24.97 4.75
N LEU A 269 -3.81 24.08 4.94
CA LEU A 269 -5.15 24.43 5.37
C LEU A 269 -5.60 23.51 6.50
N GLU A 270 -5.95 24.10 7.63
CA GLU A 270 -6.42 23.35 8.80
C GLU A 270 -7.95 23.25 8.81
N THR A 271 -8.46 22.05 9.08
CA THR A 271 -9.89 21.81 9.25
C THR A 271 -10.36 22.30 10.62
N THR A 272 -11.63 22.64 10.72
CA THR A 272 -12.28 22.99 12.00
C THR A 272 -13.47 22.07 12.26
N VAL A 273 -14.09 22.18 13.43
CA VAL A 273 -15.33 21.44 13.72
C VAL A 273 -16.46 21.87 12.78
N ALA A 274 -16.53 23.16 12.41
CA ALA A 274 -17.54 23.70 11.50
C ALA A 274 -17.25 23.36 10.03
N ASP A 275 -15.98 23.16 9.68
CA ASP A 275 -15.54 22.78 8.33
C ASP A 275 -14.54 21.62 8.42
N PRO A 276 -15.05 20.39 8.53
CA PRO A 276 -14.24 19.20 8.71
C PRO A 276 -13.42 18.79 7.48
N GLY A 277 -13.59 19.46 6.33
CA GLY A 277 -12.76 19.24 5.14
C GLY A 277 -13.33 19.79 3.83
N ALA A 278 -14.65 19.88 3.69
CA ALA A 278 -15.26 20.20 2.40
C ALA A 278 -15.01 21.65 1.96
N GLY A 279 -15.26 22.63 2.84
CA GLY A 279 -15.03 24.05 2.52
C GLY A 279 -13.54 24.38 2.40
N VAL A 280 -12.71 23.74 3.22
CA VAL A 280 -11.25 23.82 3.11
C VAL A 280 -10.75 23.28 1.77
N THR A 281 -11.30 22.16 1.30
CA THR A 281 -10.94 21.58 0.00
C THR A 281 -11.44 22.45 -1.16
N ALA A 282 -12.63 23.05 -1.05
CA ALA A 282 -13.12 24.01 -2.04
C ALA A 282 -12.18 25.23 -2.16
N LYS A 283 -11.63 25.73 -1.05
CA LYS A 283 -10.60 26.79 -1.05
C LYS A 283 -9.33 26.33 -1.78
N ALA A 284 -8.87 25.11 -1.54
CA ALA A 284 -7.73 24.54 -2.24
C ALA A 284 -7.96 24.47 -3.77
N LEU A 285 -9.16 24.08 -4.20
CA LEU A 285 -9.53 24.03 -5.61
C LEU A 285 -9.57 25.43 -6.24
N ALA A 286 -10.11 26.42 -5.53
CA ALA A 286 -10.12 27.82 -5.99
C ALA A 286 -8.70 28.40 -6.16
N GLU A 287 -7.74 27.91 -5.37
CA GLU A 287 -6.32 28.25 -5.45
C GLU A 287 -5.57 27.51 -6.59
N GLY A 288 -6.27 26.69 -7.37
CA GLY A 288 -5.73 26.05 -8.58
C GLY A 288 -4.64 25.01 -8.31
N VAL A 289 -4.72 24.29 -7.19
CA VAL A 289 -3.73 23.24 -6.85
C VAL A 289 -3.84 22.01 -7.77
N ASP A 290 -2.72 21.33 -7.97
CA ASP A 290 -2.60 20.11 -8.79
C ASP A 290 -2.88 18.82 -8.00
N LEU A 291 -2.92 18.91 -6.67
CA LEU A 291 -3.04 17.76 -5.75
C LEU A 291 -3.62 18.24 -4.42
N VAL A 292 -4.56 17.48 -3.86
CA VAL A 292 -5.03 17.69 -2.48
C VAL A 292 -4.58 16.52 -1.62
N ILE A 293 -3.74 16.78 -0.62
CA ILE A 293 -3.24 15.80 0.33
C ILE A 293 -3.99 16.00 1.66
N VAL A 294 -4.71 14.97 2.09
CA VAL A 294 -5.52 15.01 3.32
C VAL A 294 -4.82 14.25 4.43
N ALA A 295 -4.43 14.96 5.48
CA ALA A 295 -3.88 14.38 6.71
C ALA A 295 -4.96 14.32 7.80
N GLY A 296 -5.65 13.18 7.90
CA GLY A 296 -6.81 13.05 8.75
C GLY A 296 -7.30 11.61 8.94
N GLY A 297 -8.46 11.49 9.60
CA GLY A 297 -9.20 10.24 9.70
C GLY A 297 -10.27 10.11 8.62
N ASP A 298 -11.09 9.06 8.71
CA ASP A 298 -12.09 8.71 7.71
C ASP A 298 -13.09 9.83 7.41
N GLY A 299 -13.63 10.50 8.43
CA GLY A 299 -14.52 11.66 8.25
C GLY A 299 -13.88 12.81 7.46
N THR A 300 -12.66 13.23 7.83
CA THR A 300 -11.93 14.28 7.08
C THR A 300 -11.67 13.87 5.64
N VAL A 301 -11.29 12.61 5.40
CA VAL A 301 -11.07 12.07 4.05
C VAL A 301 -12.37 12.07 3.25
N ARG A 302 -13.50 11.67 3.84
CA ARG A 302 -14.82 11.67 3.21
C ARG A 302 -15.25 13.08 2.78
N GLU A 303 -15.13 14.07 3.65
CA GLU A 303 -15.51 15.45 3.34
C GLU A 303 -14.66 16.03 2.20
N CYS A 304 -13.35 15.76 2.20
CA CYS A 304 -12.46 16.18 1.11
C CYS A 304 -12.76 15.41 -0.19
N ALA A 305 -13.06 14.11 -0.10
CA ALA A 305 -13.44 13.29 -1.23
C ALA A 305 -14.73 13.79 -1.90
N GLY A 306 -15.75 14.17 -1.11
CA GLY A 306 -16.99 14.76 -1.62
C GLY A 306 -16.74 16.08 -2.36
N ALA A 307 -15.87 16.94 -1.83
CA ALA A 307 -15.49 18.20 -2.51
C ALA A 307 -14.65 17.99 -3.78
N LEU A 308 -13.89 16.88 -3.87
CA LEU A 308 -13.10 16.52 -5.06
C LEU A 308 -13.87 15.68 -6.08
N ALA A 309 -15.06 15.21 -5.74
CA ALA A 309 -15.85 14.35 -6.60
C ALA A 309 -16.15 15.03 -7.95
N GLY A 310 -15.88 14.33 -9.04
CA GLY A 310 -16.04 14.83 -10.41
C GLY A 310 -14.90 15.75 -10.88
N THR A 311 -13.96 16.12 -10.02
CA THR A 311 -12.79 16.91 -10.41
C THR A 311 -11.68 16.01 -10.98
N ALA A 312 -10.78 16.61 -11.77
CA ALA A 312 -9.56 15.92 -12.23
C ALA A 312 -8.42 15.98 -11.20
N ILE A 313 -8.60 16.68 -10.08
CA ILE A 313 -7.56 16.88 -9.07
C ILE A 313 -7.48 15.63 -8.18
N PRO A 314 -6.32 14.96 -8.10
CA PRO A 314 -6.16 13.78 -7.28
C PRO A 314 -6.24 14.10 -5.78
N LEU A 315 -6.86 13.18 -5.04
CA LEU A 315 -6.82 13.06 -3.58
C LEU A 315 -5.64 12.17 -3.19
N ALA A 316 -4.80 12.60 -2.26
CA ALA A 316 -3.87 11.75 -1.52
C ALA A 316 -4.24 11.73 -0.05
N VAL A 317 -3.93 10.64 0.65
CA VAL A 317 -4.27 10.48 2.07
C VAL A 317 -3.01 10.19 2.88
N ILE A 318 -2.78 11.00 3.92
CA ILE A 318 -1.86 10.73 5.02
C ILE A 318 -2.71 10.18 6.18
N PRO A 319 -2.65 8.86 6.46
CA PRO A 319 -3.56 8.25 7.43
C PRO A 319 -3.23 8.68 8.86
N ALA A 320 -4.11 9.46 9.49
CA ALA A 320 -3.94 9.98 10.86
C ALA A 320 -5.10 9.60 11.80
N GLY A 321 -6.13 8.91 11.30
CA GLY A 321 -7.26 8.42 12.08
C GLY A 321 -7.04 7.05 12.73
N THR A 322 -8.00 6.62 13.53
CA THR A 322 -8.01 5.28 14.16
C THR A 322 -8.41 4.19 13.16
N GLY A 323 -9.44 4.45 12.36
CA GLY A 323 -9.98 3.53 11.37
C GLY A 323 -9.12 3.46 10.11
N ASN A 324 -9.01 4.58 9.39
CA ASN A 324 -8.31 4.71 8.11
C ASN A 324 -8.81 3.67 7.11
N LEU A 325 -10.13 3.48 7.04
CA LEU A 325 -10.84 2.47 6.26
C LEU A 325 -10.43 2.53 4.79
N LEU A 326 -10.57 3.68 4.14
CA LEU A 326 -10.18 3.85 2.74
C LEU A 326 -8.69 3.57 2.56
N ALA A 327 -7.84 4.23 3.35
CA ALA A 327 -6.39 4.11 3.24
C ALA A 327 -5.89 2.66 3.40
N ARG A 328 -6.43 1.90 4.35
CA ARG A 328 -6.07 0.49 4.56
C ARG A 328 -6.50 -0.40 3.39
N ASN A 329 -7.70 -0.17 2.85
CA ASN A 329 -8.20 -0.93 1.70
C ASN A 329 -7.40 -0.64 0.43
N LEU A 330 -6.93 0.60 0.25
CA LEU A 330 -6.06 1.00 -0.85
C LEU A 330 -4.58 0.65 -0.65
N GLY A 331 -4.21 0.08 0.50
CA GLY A 331 -2.83 -0.31 0.80
C GLY A 331 -1.89 0.86 1.05
N LEU A 332 -2.41 2.01 1.49
CA LEU A 332 -1.61 3.18 1.80
C LEU A 332 -0.72 2.94 3.03
N PRO A 333 0.54 3.42 3.02
CA PRO A 333 1.41 3.34 4.17
C PRO A 333 0.90 4.21 5.32
N ILE A 334 1.14 3.75 6.55
CA ILE A 334 0.77 4.47 7.77
C ILE A 334 1.88 5.44 8.19
N ASP A 335 3.14 5.18 7.81
CA ASP A 335 4.23 6.12 8.08
C ASP A 335 4.06 7.41 7.26
N LEU A 336 4.26 8.54 7.92
CA LEU A 336 4.09 9.87 7.36
C LEU A 336 4.92 10.08 6.09
N ALA A 337 6.22 9.73 6.12
CA ALA A 337 7.09 9.99 4.98
C ALA A 337 6.74 9.08 3.81
N ASP A 338 6.43 7.81 4.06
CA ASP A 338 6.00 6.90 3.01
C ASP A 338 4.66 7.34 2.39
N ALA A 339 3.72 7.84 3.19
CA ALA A 339 2.44 8.37 2.70
C ALA A 339 2.62 9.61 1.83
N VAL A 340 3.50 10.53 2.23
CA VAL A 340 3.86 11.69 1.41
C VAL A 340 4.54 11.24 0.11
N GLN A 341 5.42 10.23 0.14
CA GLN A 341 6.04 9.71 -1.09
C GLN A 341 5.00 9.14 -2.06
N VAL A 342 3.96 8.45 -1.55
CA VAL A 342 2.83 7.96 -2.35
C VAL A 342 1.98 9.13 -2.87
N ALA A 343 1.75 10.17 -2.08
CA ALA A 343 1.03 11.36 -2.53
C ALA A 343 1.71 12.01 -3.75
N LEU A 344 3.03 12.14 -3.72
CA LEU A 344 3.79 12.84 -4.75
C LEU A 344 4.11 11.97 -5.97
N ASN A 345 4.34 10.66 -5.78
CA ASN A 345 4.84 9.76 -6.83
C ASN A 345 3.93 8.58 -7.14
N GLY A 346 2.84 8.42 -6.41
CA GLY A 346 1.89 7.31 -6.59
C GLY A 346 1.20 7.37 -7.94
N ARG A 347 0.55 6.28 -8.32
CA ARG A 347 -0.31 6.25 -9.51
C ARG A 347 -1.68 6.82 -9.19
N ASP A 348 -2.30 7.46 -10.17
CA ASP A 348 -3.68 7.89 -10.07
C ASP A 348 -4.60 6.69 -10.32
N TRP A 349 -5.54 6.46 -9.42
CA TRP A 349 -6.57 5.45 -9.55
C TRP A 349 -7.93 6.12 -9.39
N ARG A 350 -8.75 6.05 -10.45
CA ARG A 350 -10.14 6.48 -10.37
C ARG A 350 -10.94 5.41 -9.65
N ILE A 351 -11.57 5.81 -8.56
CA ILE A 351 -12.42 4.96 -7.74
C ILE A 351 -13.84 5.56 -7.70
N ASP A 352 -14.78 4.69 -7.40
CA ASP A 352 -16.18 4.99 -7.22
C ASP A 352 -16.41 5.66 -5.87
N LEU A 353 -17.49 6.44 -5.78
CA LEU A 353 -17.93 7.07 -4.55
C LEU A 353 -19.38 6.67 -4.29
N GLY A 354 -19.73 6.31 -3.05
CA GLY A 354 -21.11 6.11 -2.67
C GLY A 354 -21.75 7.45 -2.30
N THR A 355 -23.01 7.68 -2.68
CA THR A 355 -23.77 8.88 -2.33
C THR A 355 -25.13 8.51 -1.74
N VAL A 356 -25.58 9.22 -0.71
CA VAL A 356 -26.92 9.07 -0.15
C VAL A 356 -27.92 9.87 -0.98
N ASP A 357 -29.09 9.28 -1.26
CA ASP A 357 -30.15 9.94 -2.02
C ASP A 357 -30.69 11.18 -1.27
N PRO A 358 -31.16 12.22 -1.99
CA PRO A 358 -31.76 13.41 -1.37
C PRO A 358 -33.03 13.11 -0.56
N ASP A 359 -33.84 12.16 -1.03
CA ASP A 359 -35.13 11.74 -0.42
C ASP A 359 -34.95 10.76 0.76
N ASP A 360 -33.73 10.65 1.28
CA ASP A 360 -33.42 9.88 2.47
C ASP A 360 -33.88 10.63 3.74
N ASP A 361 -34.26 9.90 4.80
CA ASP A 361 -34.91 10.43 6.04
C ASP A 361 -34.14 11.53 6.78
N SER A 362 -32.94 11.87 6.34
CA SER A 362 -32.15 12.99 6.85
C SER A 362 -32.70 14.34 6.39
N SER A 363 -33.92 14.71 6.82
CA SER A 363 -34.43 16.08 6.73
C SER A 363 -33.89 16.94 7.88
N GLU A 364 -32.58 17.20 7.90
CA GLU A 364 -32.04 18.42 8.51
C GLU A 364 -31.37 19.24 7.41
N ALA A 365 -32.04 20.33 7.01
CA ALA A 365 -31.43 21.38 6.22
C ALA A 365 -30.33 22.04 7.07
N LEU A 366 -29.09 22.02 6.59
CA LEU A 366 -28.02 22.83 7.18
C LEU A 366 -28.37 24.33 7.00
N PRO A 367 -28.05 25.19 7.99
CA PRO A 367 -28.38 26.62 7.93
C PRO A 367 -27.73 27.31 6.73
N ASN A 368 -28.46 28.26 6.13
CA ASN A 368 -28.22 29.03 4.89
C ASN A 368 -26.83 29.68 4.67
N ALA A 369 -25.82 29.45 5.51
CA ALA A 369 -24.52 30.13 5.44
C ALA A 369 -23.56 29.61 4.34
N LEU A 370 -23.89 28.55 3.61
CA LEU A 370 -23.05 27.99 2.53
C LEU A 370 -23.56 28.28 1.11
N SER A 371 -24.80 28.75 0.97
CA SER A 371 -25.35 29.24 -0.31
C SER A 371 -24.56 30.47 -0.81
N ASP A 372 -24.23 31.38 0.09
CA ASP A 372 -23.63 32.66 -0.27
C ASP A 372 -22.13 32.55 -0.62
N ALA A 373 -21.46 31.47 -0.20
CA ALA A 373 -20.03 31.26 -0.45
C ALA A 373 -19.71 30.63 -1.83
N LEU A 374 -20.72 30.13 -2.55
CA LEU A 374 -20.58 29.52 -3.88
C LEU A 374 -20.87 30.50 -5.03
N SER A 375 -21.15 31.77 -4.73
CA SER A 375 -21.27 32.82 -5.73
C SER A 375 -19.87 33.35 -6.10
N VAL A 376 -19.22 32.69 -7.06
CA VAL A 376 -17.98 33.21 -7.66
C VAL A 376 -18.32 34.36 -8.62
N PRO A 377 -17.68 35.55 -8.53
CA PRO A 377 -17.82 36.58 -9.56
C PRO A 377 -16.99 36.20 -10.80
N SER A 378 -17.57 36.30 -11.99
CA SER A 378 -16.90 36.09 -13.28
C SER A 378 -15.63 36.96 -13.43
N PRO A 379 -14.55 36.46 -14.05
CA PRO A 379 -13.35 37.26 -14.26
C PRO A 379 -13.38 38.06 -15.57
N ILE A 380 -12.74 39.25 -15.49
CA ILE A 380 -12.25 40.20 -16.50
C ILE A 380 -13.18 41.38 -16.86
N PRO A 381 -12.81 42.63 -16.47
CA PRO A 381 -13.31 43.84 -17.11
C PRO A 381 -12.45 44.18 -18.34
N SER A 382 -13.02 44.09 -19.54
CA SER A 382 -12.48 44.75 -20.72
C SER A 382 -12.99 46.20 -20.74
N SER A 383 -12.21 47.14 -20.22
CA SER A 383 -12.44 48.57 -20.44
C SER A 383 -11.25 49.19 -21.17
N VAL A 384 -11.32 49.23 -22.50
CA VAL A 384 -10.82 50.36 -23.28
C VAL A 384 -11.89 50.71 -24.29
N SER A 385 -12.57 51.83 -24.06
CA SER A 385 -13.47 52.43 -25.02
C SER A 385 -12.67 53.19 -26.07
N SER A 386 -12.98 52.98 -27.34
CA SER A 386 -13.03 54.07 -28.31
C SER A 386 -13.87 53.68 -29.53
N SER A 387 -15.07 54.26 -29.57
CA SER A 387 -15.63 55.00 -30.69
C SER A 387 -16.03 54.29 -32.00
N VAL A 388 -17.24 54.69 -32.43
CA VAL A 388 -17.72 54.89 -33.81
C VAL A 388 -18.73 53.86 -34.35
N SER A 389 -19.99 54.26 -34.18
CA SER A 389 -21.08 54.41 -35.17
C SER A 389 -21.74 53.24 -35.91
N SER A 390 -23.03 53.51 -36.19
CA SER A 390 -23.89 53.00 -37.26
C SER A 390 -24.48 51.60 -37.05
N SER A 391 -25.73 51.51 -36.59
CA SER A 391 -26.99 51.57 -37.36
C SER A 391 -27.42 50.18 -37.83
N VAL A 392 -28.63 49.77 -37.42
CA VAL A 392 -29.73 49.28 -38.28
C VAL A 392 -30.70 48.44 -37.43
N SER A 393 -31.96 48.82 -37.56
CA SER A 393 -33.21 48.24 -37.10
C SER A 393 -33.50 46.83 -37.63
N SER A 394 -34.21 46.00 -36.85
CA SER A 394 -35.48 45.33 -37.23
C SER A 394 -35.75 44.07 -36.39
N ASP A 395 -36.92 44.11 -35.73
CA ASP A 395 -37.96 43.09 -35.70
C ASP A 395 -37.67 41.61 -35.36
N GLY A 396 -38.46 41.13 -34.40
CA GLY A 396 -39.35 40.01 -34.69
C GLY A 396 -38.99 38.63 -34.17
N SER A 397 -39.87 38.16 -33.27
CA SER A 397 -40.29 36.77 -33.06
C SER A 397 -39.47 35.85 -32.15
N SER A 398 -40.17 35.46 -31.09
CA SER A 398 -40.21 34.17 -30.40
C SER A 398 -39.43 33.01 -31.02
N ASP A 399 -38.48 32.47 -30.26
CA ASP A 399 -38.47 31.04 -29.95
C ASP A 399 -37.76 30.80 -28.61
N LYS A 400 -38.44 30.18 -27.64
CA LYS A 400 -37.85 29.74 -26.37
C LYS A 400 -37.42 28.30 -26.55
N SER A 401 -36.17 28.09 -26.96
CA SER A 401 -35.48 26.81 -26.76
C SER A 401 -34.80 26.83 -25.39
N ASP A 402 -35.20 25.88 -24.57
CA ASP A 402 -34.65 25.52 -23.27
C ASP A 402 -33.19 25.07 -23.48
N ASP A 403 -32.22 25.89 -23.06
CA ASP A 403 -30.81 25.51 -23.00
C ASP A 403 -30.44 25.20 -21.55
N GLY A 404 -30.01 23.96 -21.34
CA GLY A 404 -29.57 23.42 -20.07
C GLY A 404 -28.34 24.15 -19.58
N SER A 405 -28.54 25.08 -18.64
CA SER A 405 -27.46 25.62 -17.84
C SER A 405 -27.22 24.68 -16.65
N GLU A 406 -26.21 23.82 -16.78
CA GLU A 406 -25.57 23.15 -15.65
C GLU A 406 -25.05 24.22 -14.67
N GLY A 407 -25.69 24.31 -13.51
CA GLY A 407 -25.31 25.18 -12.41
C GLY A 407 -24.00 24.75 -11.73
N PRO A 408 -23.49 25.55 -10.77
CA PRO A 408 -22.17 25.34 -10.17
C PRO A 408 -22.09 24.02 -9.40
N VAL A 409 -20.90 23.41 -9.43
CA VAL A 409 -20.54 22.14 -8.79
C VAL A 409 -20.98 22.13 -7.32
N GLY A 410 -22.10 21.47 -7.03
CA GLY A 410 -22.62 21.30 -5.68
C GLY A 410 -21.69 20.41 -4.86
N VAL A 411 -21.24 20.90 -3.70
CA VAL A 411 -20.44 20.11 -2.76
C VAL A 411 -21.32 18.97 -2.23
N GLU A 412 -20.98 17.72 -2.58
CA GLU A 412 -21.74 16.53 -2.18
C GLU A 412 -21.43 16.15 -0.72
N HIS A 413 -22.11 16.79 0.22
CA HIS A 413 -21.96 16.57 1.67
C HIS A 413 -22.53 15.22 2.17
N ARG A 414 -22.95 14.32 1.27
CA ARG A 414 -23.59 13.04 1.62
C ARG A 414 -22.98 11.87 0.86
N CYS A 415 -21.66 11.82 0.80
CA CYS A 415 -20.95 10.70 0.18
C CYS A 415 -20.30 9.78 1.23
N PHE A 416 -19.83 8.62 0.80
CA PHE A 416 -18.94 7.75 1.55
C PHE A 416 -17.91 7.13 0.59
N THR A 417 -16.69 6.98 1.09
CA THR A 417 -15.55 6.45 0.33
C THR A 417 -15.37 4.95 0.55
N ALA A 418 -15.73 4.45 1.73
CA ALA A 418 -15.52 3.07 2.13
C ALA A 418 -16.84 2.33 2.38
N MET A 419 -17.70 2.84 3.27
CA MET A 419 -18.93 2.14 3.65
C MET A 419 -20.03 3.04 4.22
N ALA A 420 -21.26 2.57 4.14
CA ALA A 420 -22.44 3.13 4.78
C ALA A 420 -23.20 2.01 5.52
N GLY A 421 -23.86 2.32 6.63
CA GLY A 421 -24.49 1.32 7.47
C GLY A 421 -25.80 1.78 8.10
N ILE A 422 -26.69 0.81 8.35
CA ILE A 422 -27.89 0.99 9.17
C ILE A 422 -28.03 -0.17 10.17
N GLY A 423 -28.30 0.16 11.43
CA GLY A 423 -28.45 -0.79 12.52
C GLY A 423 -27.28 -0.85 13.49
N LEU A 424 -26.98 -2.06 13.99
CA LEU A 424 -26.07 -2.32 15.13
C LEU A 424 -24.61 -1.84 14.95
N ASP A 425 -24.25 -1.19 13.85
CA ASP A 425 -22.89 -0.65 13.65
C ASP A 425 -22.73 0.84 13.99
N ALA A 426 -23.81 1.63 14.05
CA ALA A 426 -23.69 2.99 14.62
C ALA A 426 -23.66 3.01 16.17
N ALA A 427 -23.91 1.86 16.83
CA ALA A 427 -23.80 1.71 18.29
C ALA A 427 -22.51 0.97 18.75
N MET A 428 -21.86 0.18 17.88
CA MET A 428 -20.60 -0.51 18.25
C MET A 428 -19.40 0.46 18.39
N VAL A 429 -19.48 1.65 17.78
CA VAL A 429 -18.45 2.69 17.85
C VAL A 429 -18.48 3.45 19.19
N ALA A 430 -19.60 3.47 19.90
CA ALA A 430 -19.79 4.30 21.09
C ALA A 430 -19.33 3.66 22.42
N ASP A 431 -19.33 2.31 22.53
CA ASP A 431 -19.31 1.63 23.84
C ASP A 431 -18.07 0.74 24.09
N ALA A 432 -16.98 0.97 23.35
CA ALA A 432 -15.71 0.28 23.60
C ALA A 432 -14.93 0.97 24.73
N PRO A 433 -14.75 0.35 25.93
CA PRO A 433 -14.01 0.97 27.02
C PRO A 433 -12.55 1.21 26.60
N ASP A 434 -12.06 2.43 26.84
CA ASP A 434 -10.71 2.89 26.45
C ASP A 434 -9.57 2.01 27.00
N ALA A 435 -9.82 1.25 28.06
CA ALA A 435 -8.87 0.31 28.66
C ALA A 435 -8.59 -0.94 27.80
N LEU A 436 -9.49 -1.33 26.89
CA LEU A 436 -9.28 -2.50 26.01
C LEU A 436 -8.53 -2.16 24.71
N LYS A 437 -8.35 -0.86 24.39
CA LYS A 437 -7.71 -0.39 23.15
C LYS A 437 -6.21 -0.67 23.07
N LYS A 438 -5.53 -1.02 24.18
CA LYS A 438 -4.06 -1.07 24.24
C LYS A 438 -3.41 -2.46 24.27
N LYS A 439 -4.12 -3.58 24.43
CA LYS A 439 -3.43 -4.89 24.62
C LYS A 439 -4.00 -6.14 23.96
N VAL A 440 -5.20 -6.13 23.36
CA VAL A 440 -5.75 -7.36 22.74
C VAL A 440 -6.56 -7.01 21.49
N GLY A 441 -5.94 -7.10 20.31
CA GLY A 441 -6.66 -7.00 19.03
C GLY A 441 -7.52 -8.24 18.78
N TRP A 442 -8.70 -8.05 18.18
CA TRP A 442 -9.74 -8.98 17.65
C TRP A 442 -10.69 -9.76 18.61
N PRO A 443 -10.29 -10.48 19.68
CA PRO A 443 -11.26 -11.08 20.62
C PRO A 443 -12.12 -10.04 21.34
N ALA A 444 -11.66 -8.79 21.49
CA ALA A 444 -12.45 -7.68 22.03
C ALA A 444 -13.72 -7.39 21.21
N TYR A 445 -13.63 -7.46 19.87
CA TYR A 445 -14.76 -7.22 18.96
C TYR A 445 -15.80 -8.36 19.04
N VAL A 446 -15.34 -9.60 19.12
CA VAL A 446 -16.21 -10.78 19.24
C VAL A 446 -16.92 -10.81 20.61
N VAL A 447 -16.22 -10.44 21.68
CA VAL A 447 -16.79 -10.38 23.04
C VAL A 447 -17.76 -9.20 23.18
N SER A 448 -17.54 -8.08 22.49
CA SER A 448 -18.49 -6.95 22.44
C SER A 448 -19.75 -7.31 21.65
N GLY A 449 -19.61 -7.93 20.46
CA GLY A 449 -20.75 -8.41 19.66
C GLY A 449 -21.57 -9.50 20.38
N ALA A 450 -20.93 -10.35 21.18
CA ALA A 450 -21.59 -11.37 21.98
C ALA A 450 -22.48 -10.80 23.11
N ARG A 451 -22.22 -9.57 23.59
CA ARG A 451 -23.06 -8.91 24.61
C ARG A 451 -24.39 -8.39 24.03
N HIS A 452 -24.40 -8.09 22.74
CA HIS A 452 -25.57 -7.62 21.99
C HIS A 452 -26.43 -8.77 21.43
N VAL A 453 -26.14 -10.03 21.78
CA VAL A 453 -26.93 -11.22 21.35
C VAL A 453 -28.41 -11.10 21.74
N ARG A 454 -28.73 -10.34 22.79
CA ARG A 454 -30.11 -10.09 23.26
C ARG A 454 -30.85 -8.98 22.51
N ASP A 455 -30.16 -8.20 21.67
CA ASP A 455 -30.80 -7.10 20.96
C ASP A 455 -31.76 -7.59 19.88
N ARG A 456 -32.86 -6.84 19.75
CA ARG A 456 -33.97 -7.17 18.86
C ARG A 456 -33.57 -6.87 17.42
N ARG A 457 -33.55 -7.91 16.58
CA ARG A 457 -33.38 -7.80 15.11
C ARG A 457 -34.43 -6.86 14.51
N MET A 458 -34.01 -5.98 13.62
CA MET A 458 -34.90 -5.11 12.84
C MET A 458 -35.49 -5.88 11.66
N ARG A 459 -36.71 -5.52 11.23
CA ARG A 459 -37.23 -5.97 9.94
C ARG A 459 -36.72 -5.02 8.89
N VAL A 460 -36.07 -5.58 7.87
CA VAL A 460 -35.49 -4.83 6.76
C VAL A 460 -36.22 -5.21 5.47
N THR A 461 -36.57 -4.22 4.68
CA THR A 461 -36.84 -4.38 3.24
C THR A 461 -35.63 -3.85 2.49
N LEU A 462 -34.95 -4.73 1.75
CA LEU A 462 -33.78 -4.40 0.93
C LEU A 462 -34.18 -4.45 -0.54
N THR A 463 -33.98 -3.35 -1.24
CA THR A 463 -34.12 -3.27 -2.70
C THR A 463 -32.75 -2.99 -3.32
N VAL A 464 -32.40 -3.74 -4.34
CA VAL A 464 -31.12 -3.63 -5.07
C VAL A 464 -31.46 -3.37 -6.53
N ASP A 465 -31.03 -2.22 -7.03
CA ASP A 465 -31.39 -1.67 -8.34
C ASP A 465 -32.92 -1.68 -8.54
N ASP A 466 -33.39 -2.09 -9.72
CA ASP A 466 -34.81 -2.26 -10.05
C ASP A 466 -35.36 -3.66 -9.68
N GLY A 467 -34.66 -4.36 -8.77
CA GLY A 467 -35.05 -5.70 -8.32
C GLY A 467 -36.27 -5.70 -7.40
N GLU A 468 -36.88 -6.88 -7.22
CA GLU A 468 -37.99 -7.03 -6.27
C GLU A 468 -37.53 -6.80 -4.81
N PRO A 469 -38.30 -6.06 -3.99
CA PRO A 469 -37.97 -5.81 -2.60
C PRO A 469 -37.86 -7.10 -1.75
N ILE A 470 -36.73 -7.26 -1.08
CA ILE A 470 -36.39 -8.46 -0.31
C ILE A 470 -36.58 -8.20 1.18
N LYS A 471 -37.51 -8.92 1.81
CA LYS A 471 -37.75 -8.81 3.26
C LYS A 471 -36.81 -9.72 4.07
N ARG A 472 -36.15 -9.16 5.08
CA ARG A 472 -35.21 -9.86 5.99
C ARG A 472 -35.37 -9.42 7.44
N ARG A 473 -34.78 -10.19 8.35
CA ARG A 473 -34.57 -9.79 9.75
C ARG A 473 -33.08 -9.70 10.02
N ALA A 474 -32.56 -8.49 10.10
CA ALA A 474 -31.13 -8.23 10.23
C ALA A 474 -30.80 -7.64 11.61
N ARG A 475 -29.51 -7.67 11.95
CA ARG A 475 -28.94 -6.87 13.04
C ARG A 475 -28.29 -5.61 12.51
N MET A 476 -27.70 -5.69 11.34
CA MET A 476 -27.15 -4.56 10.60
C MET A 476 -27.20 -4.88 9.11
N VAL A 477 -27.27 -3.84 8.30
CA VAL A 477 -26.99 -3.89 6.88
C VAL A 477 -25.87 -2.91 6.60
N LEU A 478 -24.82 -3.38 5.93
CA LEU A 478 -23.68 -2.56 5.54
C LEU A 478 -23.58 -2.57 4.02
N VAL A 479 -23.36 -1.40 3.44
CA VAL A 479 -23.08 -1.18 2.03
C VAL A 479 -21.63 -0.71 1.93
N GLY A 480 -20.80 -1.36 1.13
CA GLY A 480 -19.39 -1.03 1.00
C GLY A 480 -18.95 -0.84 -0.43
N ASN A 481 -18.13 0.18 -0.62
CA ASN A 481 -17.31 0.40 -1.81
C ASN A 481 -15.96 -0.36 -1.70
N VAL A 482 -15.55 -0.69 -0.47
CA VAL A 482 -14.32 -1.45 -0.18
C VAL A 482 -14.58 -2.64 0.73
N GLY A 483 -13.71 -3.65 0.66
CA GLY A 483 -13.99 -4.97 1.21
C GLY A 483 -13.67 -5.22 2.69
N ALA A 484 -12.80 -4.41 3.29
CA ALA A 484 -12.29 -4.63 4.64
C ALA A 484 -12.74 -3.55 5.65
N LEU A 485 -13.11 -4.00 6.85
CA LEU A 485 -13.34 -3.17 8.03
C LEU A 485 -12.06 -2.87 8.82
N GLN A 486 -12.20 -2.05 9.87
CA GLN A 486 -11.17 -1.88 10.90
C GLN A 486 -10.68 -3.24 11.44
N GLY A 487 -9.36 -3.34 11.65
CA GLY A 487 -8.73 -4.59 12.10
C GLY A 487 -8.48 -5.62 11.00
N GLY A 488 -8.81 -5.33 9.72
CA GLY A 488 -8.55 -6.22 8.59
C GLY A 488 -9.56 -7.35 8.43
N MET A 489 -10.73 -7.22 9.05
CA MET A 489 -11.85 -8.15 8.87
C MET A 489 -12.47 -7.94 7.50
N GLN A 490 -12.56 -9.00 6.69
CA GLN A 490 -13.13 -8.94 5.36
C GLN A 490 -14.61 -9.33 5.42
N LEU A 491 -15.49 -8.33 5.50
CA LEU A 491 -16.94 -8.55 5.46
C LEU A 491 -17.48 -8.56 4.04
N LEU A 492 -16.85 -7.85 3.12
CA LEU A 492 -17.29 -7.72 1.72
C LEU A 492 -16.15 -8.19 0.79
N PRO A 493 -15.89 -9.51 0.68
CA PRO A 493 -14.73 -10.02 -0.06
C PRO A 493 -14.79 -9.80 -1.57
N GLY A 494 -15.96 -9.44 -2.11
CA GLY A 494 -16.19 -9.10 -3.51
C GLY A 494 -15.95 -7.63 -3.84
N ALA A 495 -15.98 -6.74 -2.85
CA ALA A 495 -15.97 -5.31 -3.09
C ALA A 495 -14.65 -4.82 -3.67
N THR A 496 -14.76 -4.20 -4.84
CA THR A 496 -13.69 -3.48 -5.53
C THR A 496 -14.10 -2.04 -5.76
N PRO A 497 -13.24 -1.06 -5.50
CA PRO A 497 -13.63 0.34 -5.49
C PRO A 497 -13.73 0.98 -6.88
N ASP A 498 -13.69 0.22 -7.97
CA ASP A 498 -13.61 0.74 -9.35
C ASP A 498 -14.43 -0.07 -10.38
N ASP A 499 -15.40 -0.86 -9.91
CA ASP A 499 -16.24 -1.72 -10.76
C ASP A 499 -17.62 -1.09 -11.08
N GLY A 500 -17.90 0.09 -10.52
CA GLY A 500 -19.16 0.80 -10.65
C GLY A 500 -20.31 0.12 -9.90
N LEU A 501 -20.02 -0.63 -8.83
CA LEU A 501 -20.98 -1.34 -8.00
C LEU A 501 -20.74 -1.09 -6.50
N LEU A 502 -21.75 -1.38 -5.69
CA LEU A 502 -21.65 -1.43 -4.23
C LEU A 502 -22.00 -2.84 -3.75
N ASP A 503 -21.25 -3.33 -2.77
CA ASP A 503 -21.52 -4.61 -2.13
C ASP A 503 -22.30 -4.41 -0.83
N VAL A 504 -23.37 -5.18 -0.67
CA VAL A 504 -24.23 -5.16 0.50
C VAL A 504 -24.03 -6.44 1.29
N VAL A 505 -23.90 -6.31 2.61
CA VAL A 505 -23.99 -7.45 3.53
C VAL A 505 -25.15 -7.26 4.49
N VAL A 506 -26.04 -8.24 4.50
CA VAL A 506 -27.11 -8.37 5.50
C VAL A 506 -26.61 -9.31 6.58
N PHE A 507 -26.32 -8.76 7.76
CA PHE A 507 -25.78 -9.51 8.89
C PHE A 507 -26.91 -9.90 9.84
N ALA A 508 -27.20 -11.20 9.92
CA ALA A 508 -28.38 -11.75 10.61
C ALA A 508 -28.10 -13.00 11.47
N PRO A 509 -27.01 -13.08 12.27
CA PRO A 509 -26.75 -14.26 13.10
C PRO A 509 -27.86 -14.47 14.15
N TYR A 510 -28.26 -15.75 14.33
CA TYR A 510 -29.26 -16.18 15.29
C TYR A 510 -28.66 -17.15 16.33
N GLY A 511 -28.81 -16.82 17.63
CA GLY A 511 -28.28 -17.63 18.73
C GLY A 511 -26.75 -17.76 18.72
N MET A 512 -26.20 -18.51 19.69
CA MET A 512 -24.74 -18.68 19.81
C MET A 512 -24.11 -19.40 18.60
N THR A 513 -24.85 -20.32 17.98
CA THR A 513 -24.39 -21.07 16.80
C THR A 513 -24.33 -20.21 15.54
N GLY A 514 -25.30 -19.31 15.33
CA GLY A 514 -25.26 -18.36 14.21
C GLY A 514 -24.10 -17.36 14.32
N TRP A 515 -23.77 -16.95 15.54
CA TRP A 515 -22.59 -16.12 15.82
C TRP A 515 -21.29 -16.87 15.57
N ALA A 516 -21.15 -18.11 16.06
CA ALA A 516 -19.96 -18.93 15.78
C ALA A 516 -19.75 -19.15 14.28
N HIS A 517 -20.82 -19.42 13.52
CA HIS A 517 -20.75 -19.58 12.07
C HIS A 517 -20.38 -18.28 11.34
N ALA A 518 -20.93 -17.14 11.77
CA ALA A 518 -20.53 -15.83 11.24
C ALA A 518 -19.03 -15.58 11.47
N THR A 519 -18.52 -15.86 12.67
CA THR A 519 -17.10 -15.72 13.01
C THR A 519 -16.20 -16.59 12.12
N VAL A 520 -16.52 -17.88 11.95
CA VAL A 520 -15.74 -18.78 11.09
C VAL A 520 -15.70 -18.28 9.64
N ARG A 521 -16.81 -17.75 9.12
CA ARG A 521 -16.91 -17.23 7.75
C ARG A 521 -16.11 -15.94 7.54
N VAL A 522 -16.08 -15.05 8.55
CA VAL A 522 -15.27 -13.81 8.49
C VAL A 522 -13.76 -14.11 8.60
N ILE A 523 -13.38 -15.17 9.33
CA ILE A 523 -11.97 -15.58 9.50
C ILE A 523 -11.48 -16.44 8.33
N GLY A 524 -12.34 -17.31 7.79
CA GLY A 524 -12.02 -18.17 6.67
C GLY A 524 -11.91 -17.37 5.38
N ARG A 525 -10.68 -17.08 4.93
CA ARG A 525 -10.35 -16.38 3.66
C ARG A 525 -10.80 -17.12 2.37
N ARG A 526 -11.82 -17.98 2.42
CA ARG A 526 -12.25 -18.77 1.27
C ARG A 526 -13.23 -17.95 0.42
N ARG A 527 -12.77 -17.62 -0.79
CA ARG A 527 -13.65 -17.32 -1.93
C ARG A 527 -14.47 -18.58 -2.21
N ASP A 528 -15.67 -18.66 -1.68
CA ASP A 528 -16.60 -19.71 -2.10
C ASP A 528 -17.07 -19.37 -3.52
N HIS A 529 -16.48 -20.04 -4.51
CA HIS A 529 -17.14 -20.27 -5.80
C HIS A 529 -18.49 -20.93 -5.51
N ALA A 530 -19.52 -20.46 -6.22
CA ALA A 530 -20.86 -21.01 -6.17
C ALA A 530 -20.86 -22.53 -6.42
N THR A 531 -20.80 -23.33 -5.35
CA THR A 531 -21.16 -24.74 -5.40
C THR A 531 -22.68 -24.83 -5.31
N ALA A 532 -23.28 -25.38 -6.35
CA ALA A 532 -24.69 -25.72 -6.39
C ALA A 532 -25.07 -26.61 -5.19
N VAL A 533 -25.94 -26.11 -4.31
CA VAL A 533 -26.55 -26.86 -3.21
C VAL A 533 -28.08 -26.70 -3.31
N PRO A 534 -28.89 -27.77 -3.13
CA PRO A 534 -30.33 -27.75 -3.47
C PRO A 534 -31.20 -26.81 -2.61
N PRO A 535 -32.37 -26.35 -3.09
CA PRO A 535 -32.86 -25.00 -2.77
C PRO A 535 -33.69 -24.82 -1.49
N ALA A 536 -34.36 -25.84 -0.92
CA ALA A 536 -35.56 -25.52 -0.12
C ALA A 536 -35.39 -25.42 1.41
N LYS A 537 -34.32 -25.94 2.03
CA LYS A 537 -34.22 -26.06 3.51
C LYS A 537 -33.14 -25.21 4.19
N GLN A 538 -32.21 -24.60 3.44
CA GLN A 538 -31.08 -23.82 3.99
C GLN A 538 -31.23 -22.29 3.91
N GLN A 539 -32.28 -21.78 3.27
CA GLN A 539 -32.56 -20.33 3.25
C GLN A 539 -32.79 -19.73 4.65
N ARG A 540 -33.18 -20.54 5.65
CA ARG A 540 -33.42 -20.08 7.04
C ARG A 540 -32.17 -19.92 7.91
N LEU A 541 -30.97 -20.26 7.42
CA LEU A 541 -29.76 -20.41 8.25
C LEU A 541 -28.50 -19.69 7.73
N ARG A 542 -28.61 -18.72 6.81
CA ARG A 542 -27.44 -17.92 6.40
C ARG A 542 -27.27 -16.73 7.36
N PRO A 543 -26.26 -16.74 8.26
CA PRO A 543 -26.05 -15.62 9.19
C PRO A 543 -25.53 -14.36 8.48
N ILE A 544 -25.09 -14.50 7.22
CA ILE A 544 -24.55 -13.43 6.38
C ILE A 544 -25.07 -13.67 4.95
N GLU A 545 -25.76 -12.71 4.36
CA GLU A 545 -26.16 -12.68 2.95
C GLU A 545 -25.46 -11.52 2.24
N HIS A 546 -25.04 -11.73 0.99
CA HIS A 546 -24.37 -10.71 0.17
C HIS A 546 -25.21 -10.38 -1.05
N PHE A 547 -25.24 -9.11 -1.42
CA PHE A 547 -25.85 -8.59 -2.64
C PHE A 547 -24.90 -7.57 -3.27
N THR A 548 -25.08 -7.28 -4.55
CA THR A 548 -24.27 -6.29 -5.27
C THR A 548 -25.18 -5.54 -6.23
N GLY A 549 -25.03 -4.22 -6.33
CA GLY A 549 -25.84 -3.38 -7.21
C GLY A 549 -25.36 -1.93 -7.25
N ARG A 550 -26.02 -1.10 -8.05
CA ARG A 550 -25.68 0.33 -8.22
C ARG A 550 -26.49 1.25 -7.33
N HIS A 551 -27.73 0.87 -7.04
CA HIS A 551 -28.65 1.61 -6.18
C HIS A 551 -29.20 0.68 -5.11
N ILE A 552 -28.93 1.00 -3.85
CA ILE A 552 -29.31 0.17 -2.71
C ILE A 552 -30.28 0.97 -1.85
N VAL A 553 -31.48 0.46 -1.65
CA VAL A 553 -32.48 1.06 -0.75
C VAL A 553 -32.74 0.11 0.40
N ILE A 554 -32.51 0.59 1.62
CA ILE A 554 -32.70 -0.16 2.85
C ILE A 554 -33.78 0.53 3.67
N GLU A 555 -34.87 -0.17 3.97
CA GLU A 555 -35.97 0.34 4.79
C GLU A 555 -36.16 -0.53 6.03
N THR A 556 -36.36 0.10 7.18
CA THR A 556 -36.55 -0.55 8.47
C THR A 556 -37.92 -0.24 9.06
N ASP A 557 -38.39 -1.12 9.96
CA ASP A 557 -39.70 -0.96 10.59
C ASP A 557 -39.76 0.08 11.73
N ARG A 558 -38.62 0.68 12.06
CA ARG A 558 -38.44 1.71 13.09
C ARG A 558 -37.15 2.48 12.83
N PRO A 559 -36.99 3.71 13.37
CA PRO A 559 -35.74 4.44 13.25
C PRO A 559 -34.58 3.62 13.84
N GLU A 560 -33.54 3.43 13.04
CA GLU A 560 -32.32 2.74 13.43
C GLU A 560 -31.13 3.71 13.29
N PRO A 561 -30.07 3.52 14.08
CA PRO A 561 -28.81 4.26 13.92
C PRO A 561 -28.22 4.06 12.51
N ARG A 562 -27.59 5.09 11.95
CA ARG A 562 -27.00 5.09 10.61
C ARG A 562 -25.62 5.73 10.61
N GLU A 563 -24.76 5.35 9.67
CA GLU A 563 -23.41 5.88 9.54
C GLU A 563 -22.91 5.96 8.10
N LEU A 564 -21.92 6.83 7.87
CA LEU A 564 -21.12 6.96 6.65
C LEU A 564 -19.63 6.98 7.03
N ASP A 565 -18.84 6.02 6.54
CA ASP A 565 -17.42 5.85 6.87
C ASP A 565 -17.10 5.84 8.38
N GLY A 566 -18.08 5.41 9.20
CA GLY A 566 -17.96 5.35 10.66
C GLY A 566 -18.35 6.62 11.40
N ASP A 567 -18.74 7.70 10.71
CA ASP A 567 -19.37 8.84 11.39
C ASP A 567 -20.89 8.66 11.43
N PRO A 568 -21.54 8.90 12.58
CA PRO A 568 -22.97 8.77 12.72
C PRO A 568 -23.69 9.86 11.91
N ILE A 569 -24.75 9.46 11.20
CA ILE A 569 -25.75 10.38 10.66
C ILE A 569 -27.05 10.23 11.47
N GLY A 570 -27.97 11.18 11.33
CA GLY A 570 -29.24 11.15 12.08
C GLY A 570 -29.95 9.78 11.95
N PRO A 571 -30.56 9.24 13.02
CA PRO A 571 -31.27 7.97 12.95
C PRO A 571 -32.43 8.07 11.96
N GLY A 572 -32.75 6.97 11.27
CA GLY A 572 -33.77 6.98 10.22
C GLY A 572 -34.36 5.60 9.98
N THR A 573 -35.51 5.56 9.31
CA THR A 573 -36.16 4.34 8.82
C THR A 573 -35.68 3.92 7.44
N ARG A 574 -34.96 4.79 6.74
CA ARG A 574 -34.47 4.57 5.38
C ARG A 574 -32.97 4.85 5.29
N LEU A 575 -32.27 4.10 4.44
CA LEU A 575 -30.93 4.42 3.95
C LEU A 575 -30.90 4.07 2.47
N ALA A 576 -30.94 5.09 1.61
CA ALA A 576 -30.86 4.92 0.16
C ALA A 576 -29.56 5.47 -0.37
N VAL A 577 -28.77 4.63 -1.04
CA VAL A 577 -27.43 4.96 -1.52
C VAL A 577 -27.22 4.52 -2.96
N ARG A 578 -26.44 5.29 -3.70
CA ARG A 578 -26.09 5.03 -5.11
C ARG A 578 -24.59 5.13 -5.32
N VAL A 579 -24.07 4.36 -6.27
CA VAL A 579 -22.68 4.48 -6.73
C VAL A 579 -22.54 5.59 -7.76
N ARG A 580 -21.47 6.39 -7.64
CA ARG A 580 -20.98 7.31 -8.67
C ARG A 580 -19.68 6.75 -9.25
N PRO A 581 -19.73 6.09 -10.42
CA PRO A 581 -18.56 5.40 -10.96
C PRO A 581 -17.42 6.35 -11.32
N GLY A 582 -16.20 6.03 -10.90
CA GLY A 582 -14.98 6.76 -11.21
C GLY A 582 -14.98 8.23 -10.78
N ALA A 583 -15.79 8.58 -9.78
CA ALA A 583 -16.02 9.96 -9.35
C ALA A 583 -14.82 10.58 -8.63
N LEU A 584 -13.91 9.77 -8.07
CA LEU A 584 -12.78 10.27 -7.28
C LEU A 584 -11.47 9.74 -7.83
N THR A 585 -10.51 10.62 -8.12
CA THR A 585 -9.14 10.22 -8.46
C THR A 585 -8.31 10.18 -7.18
N VAL A 586 -7.72 9.02 -6.84
CA VAL A 586 -6.91 8.84 -5.63
C VAL A 586 -5.48 8.43 -5.97
N ARG A 587 -4.50 9.02 -5.27
CA ARG A 587 -3.09 8.63 -5.30
C ARG A 587 -2.86 7.37 -4.48
N VAL A 588 -2.38 6.33 -5.14
CA VAL A 588 -2.09 5.02 -4.53
C VAL A 588 -0.68 4.52 -4.90
N PRO A 589 -0.11 3.54 -4.17
CA PRO A 589 1.29 3.12 -4.33
C PRO A 589 1.64 2.47 -5.68
#